data_AF-A0A9W6PNP3-F1
#
_entry.id   AF-A0A9W6PNP3-F1
#
_cell.length_a   1.000
_cell.length_b   1.000
_cell.length_c   1.000
_cell.angle_alpha   90.00
_cell.angle_beta   90.00
_cell.angle_gamma   90.00
#
_symmetry.space_group_name_H-M   'P 1'
#
loop_
_entity.id
_entity.type
_entity.pdbx_description
1 polymer ?
#
loop_
_entity_poly.entity_id
_entity_poly.type
_entity_poly.pdbx_seq_one_letter_code
_entity_poly.pdbx_strand_id
1 'polypeptide(L)'
;MGPEAGGGARWGEYAAAIARWERVTRPAPGPVDARGRLDPVFVEWVMGLEKGWVTQITGLSRSAQLTALGNGVVPQQAAMAVELLTPGIPLCGNHRIP
;
A
#
# COMPACT_ATOMS: atom_id res chain seq x y z
N MET A 1 -31.01 7.06 18.78
CA MET A 1 -29.80 7.75 18.28
C MET A 1 -28.73 6.68 18.09
N GLY A 2 -28.68 6.06 16.91
CA GLY A 2 -27.67 5.05 16.56
C GLY A 2 -26.46 5.74 15.94
N PRO A 3 -25.23 5.23 16.11
CA PRO A 3 -24.07 5.89 15.55
C PRO A 3 -24.00 5.61 14.05
N GLU A 4 -24.09 6.69 13.29
CA GLU A 4 -23.81 6.78 11.86
C GLU A 4 -22.37 6.27 11.59
N ALA A 5 -22.23 5.02 11.18
CA ALA A 5 -20.94 4.43 10.79
C ALA A 5 -20.51 4.88 9.39
N GLY A 6 -20.44 6.20 9.18
CA GLY A 6 -19.90 6.79 7.97
C GLY A 6 -18.37 6.87 8.06
N GLY A 7 -17.65 5.95 7.42
CA GLY A 7 -16.22 6.04 7.04
C GLY A 7 -15.16 6.17 8.15
N GLY A 8 -15.34 7.07 9.12
CA GLY A 8 -14.40 7.37 10.21
C GLY A 8 -14.40 6.35 11.35
N ALA A 9 -15.51 5.65 11.59
CA ALA A 9 -15.61 4.68 12.69
C ALA A 9 -14.71 3.44 12.51
N ARG A 10 -14.39 3.06 11.26
CA ARG A 10 -13.60 1.86 10.95
C ARG A 10 -12.11 2.04 11.20
N TRP A 11 -11.57 3.24 10.96
CA TRP A 11 -10.14 3.49 10.95
C TRP A 11 -9.65 4.24 12.18
N GLY A 12 -10.55 4.70 13.04
CA GLY A 12 -10.22 5.41 14.28
C GLY A 12 -9.33 6.63 14.00
N GLU A 13 -8.27 6.77 14.78
CA GLU A 13 -7.27 7.84 14.62
C GLU A 13 -6.58 7.86 13.25
N TYR A 14 -6.55 6.72 12.54
CA TYR A 14 -5.89 6.61 11.24
C TYR A 14 -6.75 7.06 10.06
N ALA A 15 -8.02 7.44 10.28
CA ALA A 15 -8.95 7.79 9.21
C ALA A 15 -8.40 8.86 8.25
N ALA A 16 -7.74 9.91 8.78
CA ALA A 16 -7.12 10.95 7.97
C ALA A 16 -5.91 10.45 7.15
N ALA A 17 -5.13 9.51 7.68
CA ALA A 17 -4.02 8.90 6.96
C ALA A 17 -4.54 7.98 5.84
N ILE A 18 -5.54 7.15 6.15
CA ILE A 18 -6.19 6.26 5.17
C ILE A 18 -6.78 7.08 4.02
N ALA A 19 -7.59 8.11 4.31
CA ALA A 19 -8.20 8.95 3.27
C ALA A 19 -7.17 9.69 2.40
N ARG A 20 -6.01 10.09 2.96
CA ARG A 20 -4.90 10.64 2.17
C ARG A 20 -4.31 9.59 1.24
N TRP A 21 -4.10 8.39 1.75
CA TRP A 21 -3.49 7.32 0.97
C TRP A 21 -4.42 6.76 -0.11
N GLU A 22 -5.72 6.67 0.16
CA GLU A 22 -6.74 6.28 -0.83
C GLU A 22 -6.76 7.22 -2.04
N ARG A 23 -6.52 8.52 -1.84
CA ARG A 23 -6.46 9.51 -2.94
C ARG A 23 -5.30 9.30 -3.90
N VAL A 24 -4.20 8.69 -3.45
CA VAL A 24 -2.99 8.48 -4.27
C VAL A 24 -2.82 7.02 -4.69
N THR A 25 -3.66 6.12 -4.21
CA THR A 25 -3.62 4.69 -4.54
C THR A 25 -4.98 4.21 -5.04
N ARG A 26 -5.77 3.57 -4.16
CA ARG A 26 -7.09 2.96 -4.38
C ARG A 26 -7.83 2.89 -3.04
N PRO A 27 -9.14 2.56 -3.01
CA PRO A 27 -9.85 2.35 -1.75
C PRO A 27 -9.17 1.32 -0.84
N ALA A 28 -9.17 1.58 0.47
CA ALA A 28 -8.45 0.78 1.44
C ALA A 28 -9.13 -0.59 1.66
N PRO A 29 -8.43 -1.71 1.46
CA PRO A 29 -8.94 -3.03 1.81
C PRO A 29 -9.06 -3.20 3.34
N GLY A 30 -9.68 -4.28 3.79
CA GLY A 30 -9.76 -4.64 5.21
C GLY A 30 -8.35 -4.82 5.82
N PRO A 31 -8.05 -4.26 7.00
CA PRO A 31 -6.72 -4.41 7.61
C PRO A 31 -6.44 -5.84 8.08
N VAL A 32 -7.50 -6.62 8.30
CA VAL A 32 -7.43 -7.99 8.77
C VAL A 32 -8.28 -8.92 7.90
N ASP A 33 -7.82 -10.17 7.79
CA ASP A 33 -8.53 -11.26 7.13
C ASP A 33 -9.73 -11.72 7.95
N ALA A 34 -10.51 -12.66 7.41
CA ALA A 34 -11.68 -13.23 8.08
C ALA A 34 -11.36 -13.95 9.42
N ARG A 35 -10.08 -14.21 9.71
CA ARG A 35 -9.61 -14.82 10.96
C ARG A 35 -9.04 -13.77 11.92
N GLY A 36 -9.17 -12.48 11.62
CA GLY A 36 -8.67 -11.39 12.45
C GLY A 36 -7.15 -11.20 12.38
N ARG A 37 -6.47 -11.74 11.37
CA ARG A 37 -5.01 -11.60 11.20
C ARG A 37 -4.70 -10.56 10.15
N LEU A 38 -3.57 -9.85 10.26
CA LEU A 38 -3.13 -8.85 9.27
C LEU A 38 -3.29 -9.35 7.82
N ASP A 39 -4.01 -8.62 6.98
CA ASP A 39 -4.23 -9.04 5.60
C ASP A 39 -3.05 -8.62 4.70
N PRO A 40 -2.37 -9.54 3.99
CA PRO A 40 -1.32 -9.17 3.04
C PRO A 40 -1.80 -8.22 1.94
N VAL A 41 -3.08 -8.27 1.54
CA VAL A 41 -3.66 -7.34 0.55
C VAL A 41 -3.67 -5.91 1.10
N PHE A 42 -3.90 -5.74 2.41
CA PHE A 42 -3.79 -4.45 3.06
C PHE A 42 -2.35 -3.97 3.18
N VAL A 43 -1.41 -4.84 3.51
CA VAL A 43 0.01 -4.45 3.55
C VAL A 43 0.50 -4.06 2.15
N GLU A 44 0.14 -4.79 1.10
CA GLU A 44 0.44 -4.44 -0.29
C GLU A 44 -0.13 -3.06 -0.68
N TRP A 45 -1.34 -2.75 -0.19
CA TRP A 45 -1.93 -1.43 -0.35
C TRP A 45 -1.17 -0.35 0.43
N VAL A 46 -0.78 -0.59 1.68
CA VAL A 46 0.06 0.33 2.48
C VAL A 46 1.38 0.63 1.76
N MET A 47 1.97 -0.38 1.12
CA MET A 47 3.19 -0.24 0.32
C MET A 47 2.98 0.58 -0.96
N GLY A 48 1.75 0.93 -1.34
CA GLY A 48 1.46 1.69 -2.54
C GLY A 48 1.68 0.90 -3.84
N LEU A 49 1.73 -0.43 -3.74
CA LEU A 49 1.91 -1.33 -4.87
C LEU A 49 0.59 -1.51 -5.64
N GLU A 50 0.67 -1.86 -6.91
CA GLU A 50 -0.49 -2.27 -7.69
C GLU A 50 -1.18 -3.49 -7.05
N LYS A 51 -2.50 -3.59 -7.25
CA LYS A 51 -3.28 -4.69 -6.70
C LYS A 51 -2.81 -6.02 -7.29
N GLY A 52 -2.40 -6.95 -6.43
CA GLY A 52 -1.95 -8.28 -6.82
C GLY A 52 -0.45 -8.41 -7.02
N TRP A 53 0.33 -7.34 -6.89
CA TRP A 53 1.78 -7.33 -7.16
C TRP A 53 2.54 -8.44 -6.42
N VAL A 54 2.25 -8.65 -5.15
CA VAL A 54 2.77 -9.76 -4.33
C VAL A 54 1.67 -10.78 -4.05
N THR A 55 0.45 -10.31 -3.81
CA THR A 55 -0.65 -11.12 -3.28
C THR A 55 -1.28 -12.07 -4.31
N GLN A 56 -1.07 -11.85 -5.61
CA GLN A 56 -1.56 -12.73 -6.69
C GLN A 56 -0.47 -13.62 -7.30
N ILE A 57 0.73 -13.67 -6.71
CA ILE A 57 1.78 -14.60 -7.14
C ILE A 57 1.39 -16.04 -6.77
N THR A 58 1.15 -16.87 -7.77
CA THR A 58 0.81 -18.29 -7.60
C THR A 58 1.90 -19.04 -6.81
N GLY A 59 1.49 -19.81 -5.81
CA GLY A 59 2.39 -20.61 -4.98
C GLY A 59 3.06 -19.86 -3.82
N LEU A 60 2.87 -18.55 -3.71
CA LEU A 60 3.45 -17.77 -2.61
C LEU A 60 2.58 -17.87 -1.35
N SER A 61 3.14 -18.42 -0.26
CA SER A 61 2.43 -18.55 1.02
C SER A 61 2.14 -17.19 1.65
N ARG A 62 1.11 -17.10 2.49
CA ARG A 62 0.77 -15.86 3.23
C ARG A 62 1.98 -15.31 4.00
N SER A 63 2.74 -16.17 4.67
CA SER A 63 3.93 -15.74 5.42
C SER A 63 5.01 -15.20 4.49
N ALA A 64 5.24 -15.84 3.34
CA ALA A 64 6.20 -15.36 2.35
C ALA A 64 5.77 -14.02 1.73
N GLN A 65 4.47 -13.83 1.46
CA GLN A 65 3.93 -12.54 1.01
C GLN A 65 4.21 -11.43 2.04
N LEU A 66 3.90 -11.67 3.31
CA LEU A 66 4.14 -10.70 4.38
C LEU A 66 5.64 -10.42 4.58
N THR A 67 6.50 -11.44 4.48
CA THR A 67 7.96 -11.25 4.53
C THR A 67 8.43 -10.38 3.37
N ALA A 68 7.96 -10.64 2.14
CA ALA A 68 8.33 -9.84 0.98
C ALA A 68 7.85 -8.38 1.11
N LEU A 69 6.59 -8.18 1.52
CA LEU A 69 6.02 -6.86 1.72
C LEU A 69 6.69 -6.09 2.86
N GLY A 70 6.96 -6.75 3.98
CA GLY A 70 7.58 -6.14 5.16
C GLY A 70 9.06 -5.78 4.99
N ASN A 71 9.77 -6.44 4.08
CA ASN A 71 11.16 -6.11 3.73
C ASN A 71 11.28 -5.24 2.46
N GLY A 72 10.15 -4.95 1.80
CA GLY A 72 10.12 -4.13 0.60
C GLY A 72 10.30 -2.63 0.90
N VAL A 73 10.52 -1.85 -0.14
CA VAL A 73 10.53 -0.38 -0.07
C VAL A 73 9.25 0.16 -0.67
N VAL A 74 8.72 1.25 -0.09
CA VAL A 74 7.59 2.00 -0.68
C VAL A 74 8.05 2.61 -2.01
N PRO A 75 7.49 2.22 -3.17
CA PRO A 75 7.99 2.64 -4.48
C PRO A 75 8.02 4.15 -4.67
N GLN A 76 7.04 4.87 -4.12
CA GLN A 76 6.97 6.33 -4.18
C GLN A 76 8.14 6.99 -3.45
N GLN A 77 8.58 6.41 -2.32
CA GLN A 77 9.75 6.89 -1.59
C GLN A 77 11.05 6.52 -2.31
N ALA A 78 11.12 5.32 -2.89
CA ALA A 78 12.27 4.90 -3.69
C ALA A 78 12.47 5.78 -4.93
N ALA A 79 11.39 6.12 -5.64
CA ALA A 79 11.43 7.01 -6.80
C ALA A 79 11.98 8.40 -6.44
N MET A 80 11.47 9.00 -5.35
CA MET A 80 11.97 10.28 -4.84
C MET A 80 13.45 10.20 -4.43
N ALA A 81 13.86 9.13 -3.74
CA ALA A 81 15.25 8.95 -3.34
C ALA A 81 16.17 8.84 -4.56
N VAL A 82 15.78 8.12 -5.61
CA VAL A 82 16.55 8.04 -6.85
C VAL A 82 16.66 9.43 -7.50
N GLU A 83 15.57 10.18 -7.61
CA GLU A 83 15.59 11.54 -8.18
C GLU A 83 16.57 12.47 -7.42
N LEU A 84 16.57 12.42 -6.09
CA LEU A 84 17.45 13.22 -5.25
C LEU A 84 18.93 12.80 -5.35
N LEU A 85 19.21 11.50 -5.50
CA LEU A 85 20.57 10.96 -5.51
C LEU A 85 21.22 10.95 -6.90
N THR A 86 20.42 11.00 -7.97
CA THR A 86 20.91 11.00 -9.36
C THR A 86 20.46 12.23 -10.17
N PRO A 87 20.69 13.46 -9.69
CA PRO A 87 20.31 14.65 -10.44
C PRO A 87 21.06 14.70 -11.78
N GLY A 88 20.32 14.78 -12.88
CA GLY A 88 20.89 14.90 -14.23
C GLY A 88 21.28 13.58 -14.92
N ILE A 89 21.07 12.42 -14.30
CA ILE A 89 21.10 11.15 -15.04
C ILE A 89 19.75 10.98 -15.73
N PRO A 90 19.68 10.95 -17.08
CA PRO A 90 18.43 10.66 -17.76
C PRO A 90 18.01 9.22 -17.42
N LEU A 91 16.98 9.07 -16.59
CA LEU A 91 16.31 7.78 -16.42
C LEU A 91 15.71 7.43 -17.78
N CYS A 92 16.28 6.44 -18.46
CA CYS A 92 15.75 6.04 -19.74
C CYS A 92 14.32 5.48 -19.55
N GLY A 93 13.36 6.01 -20.30
CA GLY A 93 12.08 5.34 -20.56
C GLY A 93 10.99 5.46 -19.49
N ASN A 94 10.16 6.49 -19.66
CA ASN A 94 8.68 6.41 -19.61
C ASN A 94 7.93 6.02 -18.31
N HIS A 95 8.51 6.14 -17.12
CA HIS A 95 7.69 6.11 -15.89
C HIS A 95 7.26 7.53 -15.49
N ARG A 96 6.15 8.00 -16.06
CA ARG A 96 5.49 9.22 -15.58
C ARG A 96 4.80 8.87 -14.26
N ILE A 97 5.38 9.30 -13.14
CA ILE A 97 4.68 9.32 -11.85
C ILE A 97 3.49 10.29 -12.00
N PRO A 98 2.26 9.92 -11.61
CA PRO A 98 1.10 10.82 -11.65
C PRO A 98 1.21 11.98 -10.66
#